data_AF-A0A357WTT9-F1
#
_entry.id   AF-A0A357WTT9-F1
#
_cell.length_a   1.000
_cell.length_b   1.000
_cell.length_c   1.000
_cell.angle_alpha   90.00
_cell.angle_beta   90.00
_cell.angle_gamma   90.00
#
_symmetry.space_group_name_H-M   'P 1'
#
loop_
_entity.id
_entity.type
_entity.pdbx_description
1 polymer ?
#
loop_
_entity_poly.entity_id
_entity_poly.type
_entity_poly.pdbx_seq_one_letter_code
_entity_poly.pdbx_strand_id
1 'polypeptide(L)'
;MSTFEDVISKAKSVAETAGKKTSDFIETTRLKIEVSELEKDMASIMEGLGRLVYDSRKAGEDVSSMIDDCVLRIDDCQAKIDELRKKIDAYRYLVRCKGCGTPNPDDAAFCKKCGVKIEI
;
A
#
# COMPACT_ATOMS: atom_id res chain seq x y z
N MET A 1 -10.73 -10.31 -47.77
CA MET A 1 -10.66 -11.61 -47.08
C MET A 1 -10.26 -11.34 -45.64
N SER A 2 -11.15 -11.62 -44.68
CA SER A 2 -10.83 -11.56 -43.25
C SER A 2 -10.34 -12.95 -42.87
N THR A 3 -9.05 -13.09 -42.56
CA THR A 3 -8.42 -14.41 -42.40
C THR A 3 -8.73 -15.01 -41.03
N PHE A 4 -8.83 -16.34 -40.96
CA PHE A 4 -8.97 -17.10 -39.73
C PHE A 4 -7.84 -16.82 -38.72
N GLU A 5 -6.67 -16.38 -39.19
CA GLU A 5 -5.55 -15.94 -38.35
C GLU A 5 -5.86 -14.69 -37.53
N ASP A 6 -6.66 -13.74 -38.04
CA ASP A 6 -7.08 -12.55 -37.28
C ASP A 6 -8.08 -12.89 -36.17
N VAL A 7 -8.87 -13.96 -36.36
CA VAL A 7 -9.83 -14.44 -35.35
C VAL A 7 -9.12 -15.26 -34.27
N ILE A 8 -8.16 -16.11 -34.66
CA ILE A 8 -7.36 -16.91 -33.73
C ILE A 8 -6.41 -16.02 -32.91
N SER A 9 -5.78 -15.02 -33.53
CA SER A 9 -4.94 -14.05 -32.82
C SER A 9 -5.75 -13.19 -31.85
N LYS A 10 -6.96 -12.75 -32.24
CA LYS A 10 -7.90 -12.08 -31.32
C LYS A 10 -8.32 -13.01 -30.17
N ALA A 11 -8.70 -14.25 -30.43
CA ALA A 11 -9.08 -15.21 -29.40
C ALA A 11 -7.92 -15.50 -28.42
N LYS A 12 -6.69 -15.64 -28.92
CA LYS A 12 -5.49 -15.83 -28.08
C LYS A 12 -5.18 -14.59 -27.24
N SER A 13 -5.27 -13.40 -27.82
CA SER A 13 -5.07 -12.14 -27.08
C SER A 13 -6.13 -11.94 -25.99
N VAL A 14 -7.39 -12.33 -26.25
CA VAL A 14 -8.48 -12.25 -25.27
C VAL A 14 -8.30 -13.27 -24.15
N ALA A 15 -7.88 -14.50 -24.46
CA ALA A 15 -7.55 -15.53 -23.46
C ALA A 15 -6.35 -15.14 -22.58
N GLU A 16 -5.28 -14.61 -23.18
CA GLU A 16 -4.11 -14.10 -22.44
C GLU A 16 -4.44 -12.87 -21.58
N THR A 17 -5.30 -11.98 -22.07
CA THR A 17 -5.70 -10.76 -21.33
C THR A 17 -6.67 -11.07 -20.19
N ALA A 18 -7.59 -12.03 -20.38
CA ALA A 18 -8.52 -12.48 -19.33
C ALA A 18 -7.78 -13.27 -18.22
N GLY A 19 -6.79 -14.09 -18.58
CA GLY A 19 -5.95 -14.80 -17.62
C GLY A 19 -5.05 -13.88 -16.79
N LYS A 20 -4.34 -12.94 -17.44
CA LYS A 20 -3.44 -11.99 -16.77
C LYS A 20 -4.18 -11.05 -15.80
N LYS A 21 -5.30 -10.45 -16.23
CA LYS A 21 -6.11 -9.57 -15.35
C LYS A 21 -6.67 -10.30 -14.12
N THR A 22 -6.96 -11.60 -14.22
CA THR A 22 -7.44 -12.40 -13.09
C THR A 22 -6.31 -12.69 -12.09
N SER A 23 -5.11 -13.01 -12.58
CA SER A 23 -3.92 -13.22 -11.75
C SER A 23 -3.51 -11.95 -11.00
N ASP A 24 -3.45 -10.81 -11.69
CA ASP A 24 -3.06 -9.53 -11.10
C ASP A 24 -4.05 -9.06 -10.02
N PHE A 25 -5.34 -9.38 -10.20
CA PHE A 25 -6.38 -9.08 -9.21
C PHE A 25 -6.22 -9.88 -7.92
N ILE A 26 -5.93 -11.18 -8.02
CA ILE A 26 -5.70 -12.05 -6.86
C ILE A 26 -4.47 -11.56 -6.10
N GLU A 27 -3.36 -11.30 -6.80
CA GLU A 27 -2.12 -10.84 -6.19
C GLU A 27 -2.31 -9.47 -5.50
N THR A 28 -2.99 -8.53 -6.17
CA THR A 28 -3.31 -7.23 -5.56
C THR A 28 -4.19 -7.37 -4.32
N THR A 29 -5.13 -8.33 -4.31
CA THR A 29 -6.01 -8.57 -3.16
C THR A 29 -5.22 -9.12 -1.99
N ARG A 30 -4.31 -10.06 -2.23
CA ARG A 30 -3.39 -10.58 -1.21
C ARG A 30 -2.53 -9.46 -0.61
N LEU A 31 -1.87 -8.67 -1.45
CA LEU A 31 -1.04 -7.54 -0.99
C LEU A 31 -1.83 -6.54 -0.13
N LYS A 32 -3.11 -6.30 -0.46
CA LYS A 32 -3.97 -5.42 0.34
C LYS A 32 -4.34 -6.00 1.70
N ILE A 33 -4.50 -7.32 1.80
CA ILE A 33 -4.73 -8.00 3.08
C ILE A 33 -3.48 -7.84 3.95
N GLU A 34 -2.29 -8.10 3.40
CA GLU A 34 -1.01 -7.93 4.11
C GLU A 34 -0.82 -6.48 4.60
N VAL A 35 -1.16 -5.48 3.77
CA VAL A 35 -1.16 -4.06 4.19
C VAL A 35 -2.13 -3.83 5.34
N SER A 36 -3.35 -4.38 5.28
CA SER A 36 -4.36 -4.19 6.33
C SER A 36 -3.96 -4.84 7.65
N GLU A 37 -3.25 -5.97 7.61
CA GLU A 37 -2.70 -6.62 8.80
C GLU A 37 -1.59 -5.77 9.43
N LEU A 38 -0.63 -5.29 8.64
CA LEU A 38 0.42 -4.40 9.13
C LEU A 38 -0.14 -3.08 9.70
N GLU A 39 -1.19 -2.51 9.10
CA GLU A 39 -1.86 -1.32 9.62
C GLU A 39 -2.52 -1.57 10.99
N LYS A 40 -3.10 -2.74 11.19
CA LYS A 40 -3.66 -3.14 12.49
C LYS A 40 -2.57 -3.34 13.54
N ASP A 41 -1.47 -3.99 13.17
CA ASP A 41 -0.33 -4.19 14.06
C ASP A 41 0.28 -2.85 14.47
N MET A 42 0.50 -1.96 13.51
CA MET A 42 0.99 -0.60 13.77
C MET A 42 0.05 0.17 14.71
N ALA A 43 -1.26 0.11 14.49
CA ALA A 43 -2.24 0.73 15.37
C ALA A 43 -2.19 0.17 16.80
N SER A 44 -2.02 -1.15 16.95
CA SER A 44 -1.86 -1.80 18.26
C SER A 44 -0.59 -1.37 18.97
N ILE A 45 0.54 -1.25 18.25
CA ILE A 45 1.80 -0.76 18.82
C ILE A 45 1.65 0.70 19.28
N MET A 46 1.03 1.56 18.48
CA MET A 46 0.77 2.95 18.86
C MET A 46 -0.13 3.07 20.10
N GLU A 47 -1.16 2.23 20.20
CA GLU A 47 -2.01 2.17 21.40
C GLU A 47 -1.19 1.75 22.64
N GLY A 48 -0.40 0.68 22.51
CA GLY A 48 0.49 0.20 23.56
C GLY A 48 1.51 1.25 24.01
N LEU A 49 2.12 1.95 23.05
CA LEU A 49 3.04 3.05 23.30
C LEU A 49 2.37 4.19 24.09
N GLY A 50 1.14 4.57 23.70
CA GLY A 50 0.38 5.59 24.42
C GLY A 50 0.10 5.21 25.87
N ARG A 51 -0.25 3.94 26.13
CA ARG A 51 -0.44 3.40 27.49
C ARG A 51 0.87 3.42 28.29
N LEU A 52 1.95 2.92 27.70
CA LEU A 52 3.28 2.88 28.30
C LEU A 52 3.75 4.28 28.74
N VAL A 53 3.63 5.27 27.86
CA VAL A 53 4.00 6.66 28.15
C VAL A 53 3.10 7.25 29.25
N TYR A 54 1.79 6.99 29.22
CA TYR A 54 0.88 7.48 30.24
C TYR A 54 1.21 6.92 31.63
N ASP A 55 1.37 5.60 31.74
CA ASP A 55 1.61 4.92 33.01
C ASP A 55 2.98 5.28 33.60
N SER A 56 4.03 5.28 32.78
CA SER A 56 5.39 5.70 33.19
C SER A 56 5.43 7.13 33.70
N ARG A 57 4.70 8.05 33.06
CA ARG A 57 4.57 9.44 33.52
C ARG A 57 3.90 9.55 34.88
N LYS A 58 2.90 8.72 35.19
CA LYS A 58 2.30 8.71 36.53
C LYS A 58 3.21 8.07 37.57
N ALA A 59 3.94 7.03 37.19
CA ALA A 59 4.83 6.29 38.09
C ALA A 59 6.17 7.02 38.34
N GLY A 60 6.54 7.97 37.48
CA GLY A 60 7.85 8.61 37.50
C GLY A 60 8.96 7.68 37.00
N GLU A 61 8.62 6.70 36.18
CA GLU A 61 9.54 5.70 35.64
C GLU A 61 10.14 6.17 34.32
N ASP A 62 11.42 5.86 34.11
CA ASP A 62 12.07 6.03 32.81
C ASP A 62 11.90 4.76 31.98
N VAL A 63 11.14 4.88 30.89
CA VAL A 63 10.85 3.80 29.94
C VAL A 63 11.38 4.13 28.54
N SER A 64 12.38 5.02 28.43
CA SER A 64 12.89 5.51 27.15
C SER A 64 13.30 4.38 26.19
N SER A 65 13.95 3.33 26.68
CA SER A 65 14.34 2.19 25.84
C SER A 65 13.15 1.44 25.24
N MET A 66 12.05 1.29 26.01
CA MET A 66 10.84 0.64 25.51
C MET A 66 10.11 1.51 24.49
N ILE A 67 10.18 2.84 24.65
CA ILE A 67 9.67 3.80 23.66
C ILE A 67 10.47 3.66 22.36
N ASP A 68 11.80 3.63 22.44
CA ASP A 68 12.67 3.49 21.27
C ASP A 68 12.38 2.18 20.51
N ASP A 69 12.19 1.07 21.23
CA ASP A 69 11.79 -0.21 20.63
C ASP A 69 10.42 -0.12 19.91
N CYS A 70 9.45 0.58 20.51
CA CYS A 70 8.15 0.82 19.87
C CYS A 70 8.29 1.66 18.59
N VAL A 71 9.13 2.71 18.60
CA VAL A 71 9.38 3.56 17.43
C VAL A 71 9.99 2.75 16.30
N LEU A 72 11.04 1.96 16.56
CA LEU A 72 11.66 1.10 15.55
C LEU A 72 10.67 0.15 14.90
N ARG A 73 9.79 -0.47 15.71
CA ARG A 73 8.76 -1.39 15.19
C ARG A 73 7.70 -0.68 14.35
N ILE A 74 7.32 0.54 14.72
CA ILE A 74 6.38 1.36 13.92
C ILE A 74 7.02 1.73 12.59
N ASP A 75 8.29 2.15 12.58
CA ASP A 75 9.03 2.49 11.37
C ASP A 75 9.16 1.29 10.42
N ASP A 76 9.46 0.10 10.97
CA ASP A 76 9.48 -1.15 10.20
C ASP A 76 8.13 -1.50 9.57
N CYS A 77 7.04 -1.36 10.33
CA CYS A 77 5.68 -1.55 9.81
C CYS A 77 5.38 -0.56 8.68
N GLN A 78 5.71 0.71 8.88
CA GLN A 78 5.48 1.78 7.91
C GLN A 78 6.27 1.54 6.61
N ALA A 79 7.54 1.16 6.72
CA ALA A 79 8.38 0.83 5.57
C ALA A 79 7.80 -0.34 4.75
N LYS A 80 7.37 -1.43 5.42
CA LYS A 80 6.75 -2.58 4.76
C LYS A 80 5.42 -2.23 4.11
N ILE A 81 4.58 -1.43 4.77
CA ILE A 81 3.32 -0.92 4.20
C ILE A 81 3.60 -0.15 2.91
N ASP A 82 4.59 0.73 2.92
CA ASP A 82 4.94 1.55 1.77
C ASP A 82 5.49 0.70 0.61
N GLU A 83 6.29 -0.32 0.89
CA GLU A 83 6.75 -1.29 -0.12
C GLU A 83 5.59 -2.07 -0.77
N LEU A 84 4.70 -2.63 0.05
CA LEU A 84 3.54 -3.38 -0.46
C LEU A 84 2.60 -2.48 -1.26
N ARG A 85 2.39 -1.25 -0.81
CA ARG A 85 1.59 -0.25 -1.52
C ARG A 85 2.21 0.11 -2.88
N LYS A 86 3.53 0.28 -2.96
CA LYS A 86 4.23 0.49 -4.25
C LYS A 86 4.03 -0.70 -5.20
N LYS A 87 4.09 -1.94 -4.70
CA LYS A 87 3.79 -3.14 -5.52
C LYS A 87 2.36 -3.10 -6.05
N ILE A 88 1.37 -2.79 -5.19
CA ILE A 88 -0.05 -2.65 -5.59
C ILE A 88 -0.23 -1.59 -6.69
N ASP A 89 0.45 -0.46 -6.57
CA ASP A 89 0.32 0.64 -7.53
C ASP A 89 0.97 0.30 -8.88
N ALA A 90 2.09 -0.44 -8.87
CA ALA A 90 2.73 -0.95 -10.08
C ALA A 90 1.80 -1.88 -10.88
N TYR A 91 1.02 -2.73 -10.21
CA TYR A 91 -0.01 -3.56 -10.87
C TYR A 91 -1.16 -2.76 -11.49
N ARG A 92 -1.29 -1.46 -11.16
CA ARG A 92 -2.45 -0.64 -11.53
C ARG A 92 -2.12 0.61 -12.34
N TYR A 93 -0.85 0.85 -12.70
CA TYR A 93 -0.39 2.08 -13.35
C TYR A 93 -0.83 3.34 -12.56
N LEU A 94 -0.58 3.33 -11.24
CA LEU A 94 -0.97 4.42 -10.33
C LEU A 94 0.26 5.09 -9.69
N VAL A 95 0.16 6.39 -9.40
CA VAL A 95 1.15 7.19 -8.67
C VAL A 95 0.53 7.70 -7.36
N ARG A 96 1.26 7.57 -6.24
CA ARG A 96 0.82 8.09 -4.93
C ARG A 96 1.16 9.56 -4.76
N CYS A 97 0.19 10.30 -4.24
CA CYS A 97 0.40 11.68 -3.84
C CYS A 97 1.38 11.77 -2.66
N LYS A 98 2.47 12.55 -2.81
CA LYS A 98 3.44 12.82 -1.73
C LYS A 98 2.85 13.57 -0.53
N GLY A 99 1.75 14.31 -0.72
CA GLY A 99 1.11 15.08 0.35
C GLY A 99 0.17 14.25 1.23
N CYS A 100 -0.56 13.28 0.66
CA CYS A 100 -1.62 12.56 1.40
C CYS A 100 -1.69 11.05 1.15
N GLY A 101 -0.80 10.48 0.34
CA GLY A 101 -0.70 9.04 0.07
C GLY A 101 -1.80 8.45 -0.82
N THR A 102 -2.75 9.26 -1.31
CA THR A 102 -3.83 8.76 -2.19
C THR A 102 -3.26 8.32 -3.54
N PRO A 103 -3.65 7.14 -4.06
CA PRO A 103 -3.25 6.70 -5.39
C PRO A 103 -4.07 7.39 -6.48
N ASN A 104 -3.38 7.90 -7.51
CA ASN A 104 -3.93 8.61 -8.67
C ASN A 104 -3.46 7.92 -9.95
N PRO A 105 -4.17 8.08 -11.08
CA PRO A 105 -3.61 7.73 -12.39
C PRO A 105 -2.20 8.28 -12.59
N ASP A 106 -1.35 7.57 -13.33
CA ASP A 106 0.01 7.99 -13.65
C ASP A 106 0.09 9.22 -14.56
N ASP A 107 -0.99 9.51 -15.30
CA ASP A 107 -1.18 10.73 -16.10
C ASP A 107 -1.84 11.89 -15.33
N ALA A 108 -2.15 11.71 -14.04
CA ALA A 108 -2.85 12.73 -13.26
C ALA A 108 -1.94 13.92 -12.95
N ALA A 109 -2.32 15.14 -13.37
CA ALA A 109 -1.58 16.35 -13.02
C ALA A 109 -1.77 16.80 -11.56
N PHE A 110 -2.89 16.44 -10.93
CA PHE A 110 -3.25 16.82 -9.56
C PHE A 110 -3.86 15.64 -8.80
N CYS A 111 -3.69 15.61 -7.48
CA CYS A 111 -4.27 14.58 -6.63
C CYS A 111 -5.80 14.72 -6.55
N LYS A 112 -6.52 13.63 -6.84
CA LYS A 112 -7.99 13.56 -6.78
C LYS A 112 -8.60 13.77 -5.39
N LYS A 113 -7.79 13.68 -4.32
CA LYS A 113 -8.24 13.84 -2.92
C LYS A 113 -7.85 15.19 -2.32
N CYS A 114 -6.60 15.61 -2.47
CA CYS A 114 -6.07 16.79 -1.76
C CYS A 114 -5.69 17.96 -2.68
N GLY A 115 -5.77 17.80 -4.00
CA GLY A 115 -5.46 18.86 -4.96
C GLY A 115 -3.96 19.18 -5.14
N VAL A 116 -3.06 18.58 -4.36
CA VAL A 116 -1.61 18.77 -4.53
C VAL A 116 -1.18 18.26 -5.91
N LYS A 117 -0.32 19.02 -6.60
CA LYS A 117 0.25 18.66 -7.90
C LYS A 117 1.02 17.34 -7.78
N ILE A 118 0.77 16.42 -8.72
CA ILE A 118 1.54 15.18 -8.81
C ILE A 118 2.78 15.50 -9.63
N GLU A 119 3.95 15.38 -9.01
CA GLU A 119 5.21 15.38 -9.75
C GLU A 119 5.33 14.00 -10.42
N ILE A 120 5.23 14.01 -11.75
CA ILE A 120 5.49 12.85 -12.61
C ILE A 120 7.00 12.66 -12.70
#